data_AF-A0A4T3L5I9-F1
#
_entry.id   AF-A0A4T3L5I9-F1
#
_cell.length_a   1.000
_cell.length_b   1.000
_cell.length_c   1.000
_cell.angle_alpha   90.00
_cell.angle_beta   90.00
_cell.angle_gamma   90.00
#
_symmetry.space_group_name_H-M   'P 1'
#
loop_
_entity.id
_entity.type
_entity.pdbx_description
1 polymer ?
#
loop_
_entity_poly.entity_id
_entity_poly.type
_entity_poly.pdbx_seq_one_letter_code
_entity_poly.pdbx_strand_id
1 'polypeptide(L)'
;MNEHHQPFEEIRHYGTEGQEFWSARELAPLLDYRDWRNFQKVLARATQACEASNQAASDHFVETTKMVVLGSGAQRELEDVHLSRYACYLVVQNGDPAKPVIAAGQTYFAIQTRRQELADDEAFR
;
A
#
# COMPACT_ATOMS: atom_id res chain seq x y z
N MET A 1 6.96 -22.62 2.01
CA MET A 1 6.59 -21.42 2.79
C MET A 1 7.02 -20.23 1.97
N ASN A 2 6.09 -19.35 1.61
CA ASN A 2 6.30 -18.32 0.58
C ASN A 2 7.22 -17.20 1.09
N GLU A 3 8.45 -17.14 0.57
CA GLU A 3 9.46 -16.11 0.87
C GLU A 3 9.05 -14.67 0.45
N HIS A 4 7.90 -14.49 -0.19
CA HIS A 4 7.40 -13.19 -0.66
C HIS A 4 6.47 -12.45 0.32
N HIS A 5 6.07 -13.04 1.45
CA HIS A 5 5.25 -12.34 2.46
C HIS A 5 6.06 -11.40 3.37
N GLN A 6 7.39 -11.50 3.33
CA GLN A 6 8.25 -10.81 4.30
C GLN A 6 8.39 -9.30 4.02
N PRO A 7 8.56 -8.82 2.77
CA PRO A 7 8.88 -7.41 2.53
C PRO A 7 7.79 -6.42 2.93
N PHE A 8 6.50 -6.80 2.78
CA PHE A 8 5.39 -5.90 3.10
C PHE A 8 5.18 -5.77 4.62
N GLU A 9 5.24 -6.89 5.35
CA GLU A 9 5.11 -6.85 6.82
C GLU A 9 6.35 -6.27 7.50
N GLU A 10 7.53 -6.37 6.88
CA GLU A 10 8.79 -5.80 7.39
C GLU A 10 8.80 -4.28 7.43
N ILE A 11 8.11 -3.62 6.49
CA ILE A 11 7.98 -2.16 6.46
C ILE A 11 6.75 -1.65 7.21
N ARG A 12 6.12 -2.51 8.03
CA ARG A 12 5.01 -2.10 8.90
C ARG A 12 5.55 -1.31 10.09
N HIS A 13 4.90 -0.19 10.35
CA HIS A 13 5.15 0.65 11.52
C HIS A 13 3.92 0.67 12.43
N TYR A 14 4.13 1.17 13.64
CA TYR A 14 3.07 1.39 14.61
C TYR A 14 3.04 2.86 15.00
N GLY A 15 1.85 3.46 14.95
CA GLY A 15 1.61 4.81 15.44
C GLY A 15 1.65 4.88 16.97
N THR A 16 1.45 6.08 17.51
CA THR A 16 1.51 6.35 18.96
C THR A 16 0.44 5.60 19.76
N GLU A 17 -0.64 5.18 19.11
CA GLU A 17 -1.75 4.45 19.73
C GLU A 17 -1.75 2.97 19.34
N GLY A 18 -0.67 2.48 18.72
CA GLY A 18 -0.51 1.08 18.32
C GLY A 18 -1.22 0.71 17.02
N GLN A 19 -1.79 1.67 16.29
CA GLN A 19 -2.34 1.45 14.96
C GLN A 19 -1.23 1.14 13.95
N GLU A 20 -1.39 0.10 13.13
CA GLU A 20 -0.43 -0.21 12.08
C GLU A 20 -0.55 0.76 10.89
N PHE A 21 0.59 1.14 10.33
CA PHE A 21 0.66 1.93 9.11
C PHE A 21 1.89 1.58 8.27
N TRP A 22 1.87 1.98 7.00
CA TRP A 22 2.97 1.84 6.05
C TRP A 22 3.32 3.20 5.46
N SER A 23 4.62 3.51 5.38
CA SER A 23 5.10 4.67 4.64
C SER A 23 4.97 4.42 3.14
N ALA A 24 4.31 5.33 2.42
CA ALA A 24 4.24 5.29 0.97
C ALA A 24 5.63 5.38 0.31
N ARG A 25 6.58 6.10 0.93
CA ARG A 25 7.99 6.15 0.50
C ARG A 25 8.70 4.79 0.57
N GLU A 26 8.33 3.94 1.52
CA GLU A 26 8.89 2.60 1.66
C GLU A 26 8.17 1.58 0.80
N LEU A 27 6.85 1.74 0.62
CA LEU A 27 6.05 0.88 -0.23
C LEU A 27 6.39 1.05 -1.72
N ALA A 28 6.62 2.28 -2.18
CA ALA A 28 6.91 2.60 -3.58
C ALA A 28 8.01 1.70 -4.22
N PRO A 29 9.23 1.58 -3.64
CA PRO A 29 10.27 0.74 -4.20
C PRO A 29 9.92 -0.76 -4.17
N LEU A 30 9.17 -1.25 -3.18
CA LEU A 30 8.68 -2.64 -3.16
C LEU A 30 7.72 -2.92 -4.32
N LEU A 31 6.97 -1.90 -4.76
CA LEU A 31 6.08 -1.95 -5.90
C LEU A 31 6.77 -1.55 -7.23
N ASP A 32 8.10 -1.48 -7.24
CA ASP A 32 8.94 -1.10 -8.39
C ASP A 32 8.67 0.32 -8.92
N TYR A 33 8.22 1.24 -8.07
CA TYR A 33 8.14 2.67 -8.38
C TYR A 33 9.39 3.41 -7.91
N ARG A 34 10.29 3.69 -8.85
CA ARG A 34 11.54 4.44 -8.58
C ARG A 34 11.33 5.95 -8.58
N ASP A 35 10.40 6.45 -9.39
CA ASP A 35 10.06 7.87 -9.45
C ASP A 35 8.81 8.14 -8.59
N TRP A 36 8.98 8.96 -7.55
CA TRP A 36 7.92 9.38 -6.65
C TRP A 36 6.73 9.99 -7.38
N ARG A 37 6.94 10.79 -8.43
CA ARG A 37 5.86 11.44 -9.17
C ARG A 37 4.93 10.44 -9.84
N ASN A 38 5.48 9.30 -10.28
CA ASN A 38 4.68 8.22 -10.84
C ASN A 38 3.89 7.49 -9.75
N PHE A 39 4.49 7.31 -8.57
CA PHE A 39 3.77 6.73 -7.44
C PHE A 39 2.68 7.64 -6.88
N GLN A 40 2.88 8.96 -6.85
CA GLN A 40 1.86 9.94 -6.46
C GLN A 40 0.59 9.82 -7.31
N LYS A 41 0.73 9.53 -8.61
CA LYS A 41 -0.43 9.26 -9.49
C LYS A 41 -1.20 8.01 -9.07
N VAL A 42 -0.50 6.97 -8.59
CA VAL A 42 -1.13 5.75 -8.07
C VAL A 42 -1.84 6.04 -6.75
N LEU A 43 -1.19 6.75 -5.83
CA LEU A 43 -1.79 7.19 -4.57
C LEU A 43 -3.08 7.97 -4.85
N ALA A 44 -3.06 8.94 -5.75
CA ALA A 44 -4.25 9.72 -6.12
C ALA A 44 -5.41 8.85 -6.64
N ARG A 45 -5.12 7.86 -7.49
CA ARG A 45 -6.15 6.91 -7.96
C ARG A 45 -6.67 6.00 -6.84
N ALA A 46 -5.79 5.54 -5.96
CA ALA A 46 -6.15 4.71 -4.81
C ALA A 46 -7.02 5.48 -3.80
N THR A 47 -6.71 6.77 -3.55
CA THR A 47 -7.53 7.67 -2.75
C THR A 47 -8.91 7.86 -3.36
N GLN A 48 -9.00 8.12 -4.67
CA GLN A 48 -10.29 8.21 -5.37
C GLN A 48 -11.11 6.91 -5.27
N ALA A 49 -10.47 5.75 -5.40
CA ALA A 49 -11.14 4.45 -5.23
C ALA A 49 -11.65 4.23 -3.80
N CYS A 50 -10.89 4.70 -2.79
CA CYS A 50 -11.29 4.67 -1.39
C CYS A 50 -12.56 5.50 -1.16
N GLU A 51 -12.56 6.75 -1.61
CA GLU A 51 -13.70 7.67 -1.50
C GLU A 51 -14.93 7.14 -2.25
N ALA A 52 -14.75 6.62 -3.46
CA ALA A 52 -15.81 6.02 -4.26
C ALA A 52 -16.39 4.75 -3.63
N SER A 53 -15.66 4.11 -2.71
CA SER A 53 -16.11 2.97 -1.92
C SER A 53 -16.78 3.39 -0.60
N ASN A 54 -17.14 4.67 -0.45
CA ASN A 54 -17.71 5.28 0.75
C ASN A 54 -16.83 5.12 2.01
N GLN A 55 -15.52 5.01 1.84
CA GLN A 55 -14.55 5.04 2.94
C GLN A 55 -13.96 6.45 3.06
N ALA A 56 -13.79 6.94 4.29
CA ALA A 56 -13.15 8.24 4.51
C ALA A 56 -11.65 8.14 4.18
N ALA A 57 -11.20 8.84 3.14
CA ALA A 57 -9.80 8.80 2.72
C ALA A 57 -8.83 9.20 3.84
N SER A 58 -9.22 10.12 4.73
CA SER A 58 -8.43 10.55 5.89
C SER A 58 -8.09 9.44 6.87
N ASP A 59 -8.90 8.37 6.92
CA ASP A 59 -8.67 7.24 7.82
C ASP A 59 -7.63 6.27 7.25
N HIS A 60 -7.30 6.42 5.97
CA HIS A 60 -6.53 5.46 5.20
C HIS A 60 -5.28 6.05 4.53
N PHE A 61 -5.29 7.34 4.20
CA PHE A 61 -4.24 8.09 3.52
C PHE A 61 -3.96 9.38 4.30
N VAL A 62 -2.95 9.35 5.17
CA VAL A 62 -2.58 10.48 6.02
C VAL A 62 -1.32 11.13 5.46
N GLU A 63 -1.44 12.35 4.93
CA GLU A 63 -0.28 13.12 4.47
C GLU A 63 0.68 13.44 5.62
N THR A 64 1.98 13.27 5.38
CA THR A 64 3.03 13.46 6.37
C THR A 64 4.34 13.85 5.68
N THR A 65 5.41 14.01 6.45
CA THR A 65 6.76 14.19 5.93
C THR A 65 7.71 13.14 6.50
N LYS A 66 8.63 12.68 5.66
CA LYS A 66 9.74 11.80 6.05
C LYS A 66 11.02 12.61 6.08
N MET A 67 11.68 12.62 7.23
CA MET A 67 13.01 13.21 7.39
C MET A 67 14.08 12.27 6.83
N VAL A 68 14.95 12.80 5.96
CA VAL A 68 16.09 12.06 5.42
C VAL A 68 17.40 12.82 5.64
N VAL A 69 18.47 12.09 5.92
CA VAL A 69 19.83 12.64 6.04
C VAL A 69 20.50 12.61 4.67
N LEU A 70 20.98 13.76 4.23
CA LEU A 70 21.74 13.91 2.99
C LEU A 70 23.20 13.50 3.20
N GLY A 71 23.92 13.21 2.11
CA GLY A 71 25.34 12.85 2.17
C GLY A 71 26.26 13.92 2.79
N SER A 72 25.79 15.16 2.92
CA SER A 72 26.46 16.26 3.62
C SER A 72 26.18 16.31 5.14
N GLY A 73 25.33 15.42 5.67
CA GLY A 73 24.83 15.47 7.05
C GLY A 73 23.65 16.42 7.28
N ALA A 74 23.29 17.24 6.28
CA ALA A 74 22.08 18.06 6.33
C ALA A 74 20.81 17.20 6.27
N GLN A 75 19.74 17.63 6.94
CA GLN A 75 18.45 16.94 6.90
C GLN A 75 17.49 17.62 5.91
N ARG A 76 16.63 16.82 5.27
CA ARG A 76 15.58 17.31 4.37
C ARG A 76 14.27 16.59 4.65
N GLU A 77 13.18 17.36 4.66
CA GLU A 77 11.82 16.83 4.65
C GLU A 77 11.40 16.47 3.22
N LEU A 78 10.84 15.27 3.08
CA LEU A 78 10.20 14.80 1.85
C LEU A 78 8.73 14.50 2.16
N GLU A 79 7.83 14.91 1.26
CA GLU A 79 6.42 14.52 1.33
C GLU A 79 6.28 12.99 1.40
N ASP A 80 5.41 12.49 2.26
CA ASP A 80 5.10 11.07 2.39
C ASP A 80 3.61 10.91 2.74
N VAL A 81 3.11 9.69 2.69
CA VAL A 81 1.74 9.35 3.09
C VAL A 81 1.79 8.11 3.95
N HIS A 82 1.22 8.16 5.15
CA HIS A 82 0.96 6.97 5.93
C HIS A 82 -0.30 6.29 5.42
N LEU A 83 -0.15 5.01 5.09
CA LEU A 83 -1.17 4.17 4.50
C LEU A 83 -1.65 3.15 5.54
N SER A 84 -2.95 3.01 5.68
CA SER A 84 -3.52 1.82 6.32
C SER A 84 -3.27 0.58 5.45
N ARG A 85 -3.41 -0.62 6.03
CA ARG A 85 -3.34 -1.89 5.28
C ARG A 85 -4.33 -1.91 4.11
N TYR A 86 -5.54 -1.39 4.33
CA TYR A 86 -6.56 -1.25 3.29
C TYR A 86 -6.10 -0.33 2.15
N ALA A 87 -5.51 0.82 2.47
CA ALA A 87 -4.94 1.72 1.46
C ALA A 87 -3.82 1.05 0.66
N CYS A 88 -2.95 0.26 1.30
CA CYS A 88 -1.92 -0.49 0.59
C CYS A 88 -2.51 -1.43 -0.46
N TYR A 89 -3.63 -2.10 -0.16
CA TYR A 89 -4.31 -2.96 -1.13
C TYR A 89 -4.89 -2.16 -2.30
N LEU A 90 -5.52 -1.01 -2.02
CA LEU A 90 -6.01 -0.13 -3.07
C LEU A 90 -4.88 0.41 -3.96
N VAL A 91 -3.72 0.71 -3.38
CA VAL A 91 -2.51 1.11 -4.13
C VAL A 91 -2.07 0.02 -5.10
N VAL A 92 -2.05 -1.24 -4.66
CA VAL A 92 -1.73 -2.39 -5.54
C VAL A 92 -2.78 -2.54 -6.64
N GLN A 93 -4.08 -2.46 -6.28
CA GLN A 93 -5.18 -2.59 -7.24
C GLN A 93 -5.14 -1.50 -8.34
N ASN A 94 -4.74 -0.27 -7.99
CA ASN A 94 -4.67 0.89 -8.89
C ASN A 94 -3.26 1.14 -9.48
N GLY A 95 -2.34 0.20 -9.25
CA GLY A 95 -0.98 0.22 -9.78
C GLY A 95 -0.92 0.00 -11.28
N ASP A 96 0.28 0.12 -11.84
CA ASP A 96 0.57 -0.12 -13.26
C ASP A 96 0.67 -1.63 -13.50
N PRO A 97 -0.27 -2.25 -14.23
CA PRO A 97 -0.27 -3.70 -14.44
C PRO A 97 0.91 -4.19 -15.30
N ALA A 98 1.63 -3.29 -15.99
CA ALA A 98 2.86 -3.65 -16.69
C ALA A 98 4.01 -4.02 -15.72
N LYS A 99 3.90 -3.66 -14.43
CA LYS A 99 4.87 -4.04 -13.39
C LYS A 99 4.58 -5.43 -12.85
N PRO A 100 5.53 -6.40 -12.92
CA PRO A 100 5.28 -7.78 -12.48
C PRO A 100 4.79 -7.91 -11.03
N VAL A 101 5.28 -7.08 -10.11
CA VAL A 101 4.85 -7.08 -8.70
C VAL A 101 3.39 -6.63 -8.54
N ILE A 102 2.94 -5.66 -9.33
CA ILE A 102 1.54 -5.23 -9.34
C ILE A 102 0.65 -6.33 -9.92
N ALA A 103 1.03 -6.90 -11.07
CA ALA A 103 0.29 -8.00 -11.69
C ALA A 103 0.18 -9.23 -10.76
N ALA A 104 1.25 -9.55 -10.03
CA ALA A 104 1.25 -10.60 -9.03
C ALA A 104 0.29 -10.30 -7.86
N GLY A 105 0.28 -9.06 -7.36
CA GLY A 105 -0.67 -8.61 -6.33
C GLY A 105 -2.13 -8.66 -6.79
N GLN A 106 -2.42 -8.23 -8.02
CA GLN A 106 -3.75 -8.33 -8.62
C GLN A 106 -4.21 -9.79 -8.78
N THR A 107 -3.30 -10.67 -9.22
CA THR A 107 -3.56 -12.11 -9.31
C THR A 107 -3.82 -12.71 -7.92
N TYR A 108 -3.05 -12.30 -6.92
CA TYR A 108 -3.26 -12.72 -5.54
C TYR A 108 -4.68 -12.34 -5.08
N PHE A 109 -5.12 -11.09 -5.30
CA PHE A 109 -6.48 -10.68 -4.93
C PHE A 109 -7.56 -11.50 -5.64
N ALA A 110 -7.45 -11.71 -6.96
CA ALA A 110 -8.42 -12.53 -7.68
C ALA A 110 -8.51 -13.96 -7.12
N ILE A 111 -7.38 -14.57 -6.78
CA ILE A 111 -7.33 -15.91 -6.17
C ILE A 111 -7.91 -15.90 -4.76
N GLN A 112 -7.56 -14.92 -3.92
CA GLN A 112 -8.08 -14.85 -2.54
C GLN A 112 -9.58 -14.61 -2.50
N THR A 113 -10.12 -13.76 -3.38
CA THR A 113 -11.56 -13.57 -3.50
C THR A 113 -12.24 -14.90 -3.79
N ARG A 114 -11.75 -15.66 -4.78
CA ARG A 114 -12.34 -16.96 -5.10
C ARG A 114 -12.26 -17.97 -3.95
N ARG A 115 -11.14 -17.96 -3.21
CA ARG A 115 -10.97 -18.83 -2.04
C ARG A 115 -11.98 -18.49 -0.94
N GLN A 116 -12.23 -17.20 -0.69
CA GLN A 116 -13.21 -16.78 0.30
C GLN A 116 -14.64 -17.11 -0.13
N GLU A 117 -15.01 -16.87 -1.39
CA GLU A 117 -16.32 -17.26 -1.93
C GLU A 117 -16.62 -18.75 -1.72
N LEU A 118 -15.65 -19.62 -2.00
CA LEU A 118 -15.80 -21.07 -1.81
C LEU A 118 -15.92 -21.46 -0.33
N ALA A 119 -15.17 -20.80 0.55
CA ALA A 119 -15.24 -21.05 1.99
C ALA A 119 -16.60 -20.61 2.57
N ASP A 120 -17.14 -19.48 2.11
CA ASP A 120 -18.46 -19.01 2.52
C ASP A 120 -19.55 -19.98 2.01
N ASP A 121 -19.48 -20.42 0.74
CA ASP A 121 -20.41 -21.42 0.18
C ASP A 121 -20.44 -22.74 0.97
N GLU A 122 -19.28 -23.19 1.49
CA GLU A 122 -19.19 -24.37 2.34
C GLU A 122 -19.76 -24.14 3.74
N ALA A 123 -19.61 -22.93 4.30
CA ALA A 123 -20.10 -22.59 5.63
C ALA A 123 -21.64 -22.42 5.70
N PHE A 124 -22.31 -22.16 4.57
CA PHE A 124 -23.76 -22.03 4.46
C PHE A 124 -24.46 -23.32 3.97
N ARG A 125 -23.72 -24.42 3.76
CA ARG A 125 -24.27 -25.77 3.52
C ARG A 125 -24.44 -26.54 4.82
#